data_AF-A0A3M1FA63-F1
#
_entry.id   AF-A0A3M1FA63-F1
#
_cell.length_a   1.000
_cell.length_b   1.000
_cell.length_c   1.000
_cell.angle_alpha   90.00
_cell.angle_beta   90.00
_cell.angle_gamma   90.00
#
_symmetry.space_group_name_H-M   'P 1'
#
loop_
_entity.id
_entity.type
_entity.pdbx_description
1 polymer ?
#
loop_
_entity_poly.entity_id
_entity_poly.type
_entity_poly.pdbx_seq_one_letter_code
_entity_poly.pdbx_strand_id
1 'polypeptide(L)'
;MTTTDRFERQFFDALQDLFVGAKIEGESGYVNLMRIKSRYFTQGVEPRLKEAIDQALEPFSGFREELFEKLYTFFKRYFSESGSIYFRDTAYQHSVYEKVYTNEQDVVLFWKTHMLYYVKTDRIFTSLQVEVDGVPFFFDAGNMELKRANEKREVIYAFREVD
;
A
#
# COMPACT_ATOMS: atom_id res chain seq x y z
N MET A 1 18.47 6.50 -22.22
CA MET A 1 17.87 6.55 -20.88
C MET A 1 18.96 7.01 -19.93
N THR A 2 18.91 8.26 -19.50
CA THR A 2 19.89 8.84 -18.57
C THR A 2 19.60 8.33 -17.16
N THR A 3 20.65 8.01 -16.40
CA THR A 3 20.65 7.43 -15.04
C THR A 3 20.03 8.35 -13.97
N THR A 4 19.35 9.44 -14.37
CA THR A 4 19.10 10.62 -13.53
C THR A 4 17.82 10.55 -12.70
N ASP A 5 16.90 9.62 -12.97
CA ASP A 5 15.57 9.61 -12.32
C ASP A 5 15.22 8.24 -11.70
N ARG A 6 16.23 7.46 -11.28
CA ARG A 6 15.98 6.10 -10.81
C ARG A 6 15.23 6.13 -9.48
N PHE A 7 15.72 6.89 -8.51
CA PHE A 7 15.14 6.94 -7.17
C PHE A 7 13.82 7.70 -7.17
N GLU A 8 13.67 8.72 -8.01
CA GLU A 8 12.39 9.41 -8.20
C GLU A 8 11.29 8.42 -8.62
N ARG A 9 11.55 7.61 -9.65
CA ARG A 9 10.60 6.57 -10.09
C ARG A 9 10.31 5.58 -8.97
N GLN A 10 11.35 5.03 -8.34
CA GLN A 10 11.18 4.07 -7.25
C GLN A 10 10.36 4.63 -6.08
N PHE A 11 10.52 5.92 -5.77
CA PHE A 11 9.76 6.58 -4.72
C PHE A 11 8.28 6.72 -5.08
N PHE A 12 7.96 7.23 -6.27
CA PHE A 12 6.56 7.40 -6.68
C PHE A 12 5.87 6.06 -6.94
N ASP A 13 6.57 5.07 -7.51
CA ASP A 13 6.05 3.72 -7.70
C ASP A 13 5.69 3.10 -6.34
N ALA A 14 6.56 3.23 -5.34
CA ALA A 14 6.28 2.74 -3.99
C ALA A 14 5.06 3.43 -3.35
N LEU A 15 4.87 4.72 -3.59
CA LEU A 15 3.67 5.43 -3.11
C LEU A 15 2.40 5.00 -3.88
N GLN A 16 2.49 4.77 -5.18
CA GLN A 16 1.37 4.26 -5.97
C GLN A 16 0.97 2.86 -5.52
N ASP A 17 1.93 1.95 -5.32
CA ASP A 17 1.67 0.62 -4.78
C ASP A 17 0.99 0.68 -3.41
N LEU A 18 1.42 1.62 -2.55
CA LEU A 18 0.90 1.83 -1.21
C LEU A 18 -0.55 2.38 -1.19
N PHE A 19 -0.82 3.39 -2.02
CA PHE A 19 -2.07 4.16 -1.95
C PHE A 19 -3.12 3.76 -2.98
N VAL A 20 -2.69 3.35 -4.16
CA VAL A 20 -3.54 2.90 -5.27
C VAL A 20 -3.63 1.39 -5.28
N GLY A 21 -2.48 0.69 -5.27
CA GLY A 21 -2.40 -0.76 -5.29
C GLY A 21 -3.08 -1.40 -6.50
N ALA A 22 -3.48 -2.66 -6.35
CA ALA A 22 -4.16 -3.41 -7.41
C ALA A 22 -5.59 -2.91 -7.63
N LYS A 23 -6.08 -3.02 -8.87
CA LYS A 23 -7.49 -2.75 -9.19
C LYS A 23 -8.37 -3.78 -8.49
N ILE A 24 -9.37 -3.29 -7.75
CA ILE A 24 -10.29 -4.13 -6.99
C ILE A 24 -11.65 -4.15 -7.68
N GLU A 25 -12.18 -5.36 -7.89
CA GLU A 25 -13.48 -5.63 -8.50
C GLU A 25 -14.55 -5.88 -7.43
N GLY A 26 -15.83 -5.86 -7.84
CA GLY A 26 -16.97 -6.09 -6.96
C GLY A 26 -17.58 -4.83 -6.35
N GLU A 27 -18.59 -5.07 -5.51
CA GLU A 27 -19.37 -4.05 -4.82
C GLU A 27 -19.35 -4.30 -3.30
N SER A 28 -18.66 -3.42 -2.57
CA SER A 28 -18.72 -3.41 -1.10
C SER A 28 -18.23 -2.07 -0.53
N GLY A 29 -18.46 -1.86 0.77
CA GLY A 29 -17.91 -0.71 1.49
C GLY A 29 -16.37 -0.65 1.45
N TYR A 30 -15.70 -1.81 1.50
CA TYR A 30 -14.25 -1.89 1.38
C TYR A 30 -13.77 -1.47 -0.02
N VAL A 31 -14.40 -1.99 -1.08
CA VAL A 31 -14.05 -1.63 -2.47
C VAL A 31 -14.25 -0.13 -2.69
N ASN A 32 -15.37 0.43 -2.20
CA ASN A 32 -15.62 1.86 -2.29
C ASN A 32 -14.56 2.69 -1.53
N LEU A 33 -14.18 2.27 -0.33
CA LEU A 33 -13.15 2.94 0.45
C LEU A 33 -11.79 2.91 -0.27
N MET A 34 -11.42 1.78 -0.88
CA MET A 34 -10.20 1.67 -1.67
C MET A 34 -10.24 2.57 -2.91
N ARG A 35 -11.37 2.66 -3.61
CA ARG A 35 -11.57 3.62 -4.72
C ARG A 35 -11.43 5.06 -4.25
N ILE A 36 -12.01 5.43 -3.12
CA ILE A 36 -11.90 6.79 -2.54
C ILE A 36 -10.44 7.08 -2.15
N LYS A 37 -9.77 6.15 -1.47
CA LYS A 37 -8.35 6.26 -1.08
C LYS A 37 -7.46 6.48 -2.31
N SER A 38 -7.60 5.63 -3.32
CA SER A 38 -6.86 5.72 -4.59
C SER A 38 -7.10 7.05 -5.29
N ARG A 39 -8.37 7.47 -5.41
CA ARG A 39 -8.73 8.77 -6.03
C ARG A 39 -8.15 9.94 -5.26
N TYR A 40 -8.26 9.93 -3.93
CA TYR A 40 -7.75 10.99 -3.07
C TYR A 40 -6.23 11.15 -3.21
N PHE A 41 -5.50 10.03 -3.26
CA PHE A 41 -4.06 10.06 -3.50
C PHE A 41 -3.73 10.60 -4.90
N THR A 42 -4.31 9.99 -5.95
CA THR A 42 -3.97 10.28 -7.36
C THR A 42 -4.33 11.71 -7.76
N GLN A 43 -5.48 12.22 -7.31
CA GLN A 43 -5.99 13.55 -7.71
C GLN A 43 -5.60 14.66 -6.73
N GLY A 44 -5.23 14.30 -5.49
CA GLY A 44 -5.00 15.26 -4.42
C GLY A 44 -3.56 15.24 -3.93
N VAL A 45 -3.16 14.14 -3.29
CA VAL A 45 -1.88 14.05 -2.57
C VAL A 45 -0.69 14.05 -3.52
N GLU A 46 -0.68 13.16 -4.52
CA GLU A 46 0.43 13.00 -5.44
C GLU A 46 0.79 14.29 -6.21
N PRO A 47 -0.15 15.01 -6.86
CA PRO A 47 0.18 16.23 -7.59
C PRO A 47 0.68 17.34 -6.67
N ARG A 48 0.09 17.49 -5.47
CA ARG A 48 0.53 18.49 -4.49
C ARG A 48 1.91 18.17 -3.93
N LEU A 49 2.22 16.88 -3.73
CA LEU A 49 3.54 16.45 -3.30
C LEU A 49 4.59 16.74 -4.36
N LYS A 50 4.29 16.45 -5.63
CA LYS A 50 5.16 16.78 -6.77
C LYS A 50 5.42 18.28 -6.84
N GLU A 51 4.37 19.10 -6.80
CA GLU A 51 4.47 20.56 -6.81
C GLU A 51 5.29 21.10 -5.63
N ALA A 52 5.05 20.59 -4.42
CA ALA A 52 5.80 21.01 -3.23
C ALA A 52 7.29 20.66 -3.31
N ILE A 53 7.62 19.48 -3.86
CA ILE A 53 9.01 19.07 -4.10
C ILE A 53 9.66 19.96 -5.17
N ASP A 54 8.96 20.21 -6.27
CA ASP A 54 9.48 21.04 -7.37
C ASP A 54 9.77 22.47 -6.90
N GLN A 55 8.86 23.07 -6.12
CA GLN A 55 9.04 24.39 -5.50
C GLN A 55 10.21 24.40 -4.51
N ALA A 56 10.34 23.37 -3.67
CA ALA A 56 11.44 23.27 -2.71
C ALA A 56 12.82 23.10 -3.38
N LEU A 57 12.84 22.54 -4.60
CA LEU A 57 14.05 22.29 -5.38
C LEU A 57 14.45 23.41 -6.33
N GLU A 58 13.63 24.46 -6.52
CA GLU A 58 13.99 25.60 -7.38
C GLU A 58 15.39 26.18 -7.06
N PRO A 59 15.80 26.35 -5.78
CA PRO A 59 17.13 26.86 -5.47
C PRO A 59 18.26 25.83 -5.64
N PHE A 60 17.92 24.54 -5.79
CA PHE A 60 18.84 23.40 -5.72
C PHE A 60 18.55 22.33 -6.78
N SER A 61 18.47 22.71 -8.05
CA SER A 61 18.08 21.79 -9.14
C SER A 61 18.94 20.52 -9.26
N GLY A 62 20.23 20.60 -8.91
CA GLY A 62 21.14 19.44 -8.89
C GLY A 62 20.91 18.44 -7.75
N PHE A 63 20.08 18.77 -6.75
CA PHE A 63 19.83 17.93 -5.57
C PHE A 63 18.64 16.97 -5.76
N ARG A 64 17.90 17.04 -6.87
CA ARG A 64 16.65 16.29 -7.07
C ARG A 64 16.80 14.79 -6.84
N GLU A 65 17.74 14.14 -7.53
CA GLU A 65 17.89 12.69 -7.43
C GLU A 65 18.42 12.27 -6.04
N GLU A 66 19.29 13.07 -5.42
CA GLU A 66 19.76 12.82 -4.05
C GLU A 66 18.63 12.96 -3.03
N LEU A 67 17.72 13.93 -3.21
CA LEU A 67 16.52 14.06 -2.40
C LEU A 67 15.68 12.78 -2.50
N PHE A 68 15.41 12.30 -3.72
CA PHE A 68 14.62 11.08 -3.90
C PHE A 68 15.34 9.83 -3.38
N GLU A 69 16.66 9.74 -3.49
CA GLU A 69 17.44 8.67 -2.86
C GLU A 69 17.21 8.65 -1.34
N LYS A 70 17.26 9.82 -0.68
CA LYS A 70 17.03 9.92 0.77
C LYS A 70 15.58 9.60 1.13
N LEU A 71 14.62 10.14 0.40
CA LEU A 71 13.19 9.86 0.60
C LEU A 71 12.92 8.37 0.44
N TYR A 72 13.31 7.77 -0.67
CA TYR A 72 13.14 6.35 -0.93
C TYR A 72 13.83 5.49 0.13
N THR A 73 15.07 5.82 0.50
CA THR A 73 15.84 5.07 1.51
C THR A 73 15.24 5.16 2.91
N PHE A 74 14.64 6.31 3.25
CA PHE A 74 13.91 6.47 4.50
C PHE A 74 12.63 5.64 4.47
N PHE A 75 11.77 5.86 3.47
CA PHE A 75 10.43 5.30 3.43
C PHE A 75 10.39 3.78 3.16
N LYS A 76 11.32 3.23 2.37
CA LYS A 76 11.37 1.78 2.09
C LYS A 76 11.48 0.92 3.35
N ARG A 77 11.98 1.47 4.46
CA ARG A 77 12.08 0.77 5.76
C ARG A 77 10.74 0.60 6.45
N TYR A 78 9.78 1.47 6.11
CA TYR A 78 8.48 1.55 6.74
C TYR A 78 7.35 0.96 5.89
N PHE A 79 7.59 0.77 4.58
CA PHE A 79 6.58 0.24 3.68
C PHE A 79 6.54 -1.29 3.72
N SER A 80 5.37 -1.85 4.03
CA SER A 80 5.10 -3.28 3.89
C SER A 80 4.61 -3.66 2.49
N GLU A 81 4.66 -4.96 2.16
CA GLU A 81 4.05 -5.53 0.95
C GLU A 81 2.54 -5.26 0.86
N SER A 82 1.88 -5.13 2.01
CA SER A 82 0.46 -4.81 2.12
C SER A 82 0.16 -3.32 2.13
N GLY A 83 1.17 -2.46 1.94
CA GLY A 83 0.99 -1.02 1.99
C GLY A 83 0.59 -0.50 3.38
N SER A 84 1.13 -1.08 4.42
CA SER A 84 0.98 -0.60 5.80
C SER A 84 2.29 0.05 6.25
N ILE A 85 2.18 1.13 7.02
CA ILE A 85 3.34 1.82 7.59
C ILE A 85 3.67 1.14 8.92
N TYR A 86 4.69 0.28 8.94
CA TYR A 86 5.25 -0.28 10.15
C TYR A 86 6.74 -0.60 9.98
N PHE A 87 7.45 -0.78 11.09
CA PHE A 87 8.87 -1.11 11.10
C PHE A 87 9.10 -2.50 10.50
N ARG A 88 9.35 -2.57 9.18
CA ARG A 88 9.56 -3.84 8.47
C ARG A 88 11.03 -4.24 8.48
N ASP A 89 11.91 -3.32 8.10
CA ASP A 89 13.34 -3.59 7.97
C ASP A 89 14.11 -2.81 9.04
N THR A 90 14.10 -3.36 10.26
CA THR A 90 14.85 -2.85 11.40
C THR A 90 16.00 -3.80 11.71
N ALA A 91 16.96 -3.92 10.79
CA ALA A 91 18.21 -4.60 11.11
C ALA A 91 18.76 -4.07 12.45
N TYR A 92 19.23 -4.96 13.32
CA TYR A 92 19.64 -4.64 14.71
C TYR A 92 20.62 -3.46 14.80
N GLN A 93 21.43 -3.25 13.74
CA GLN A 93 22.38 -2.16 13.61
C GLN A 93 21.74 -0.77 13.50
N HIS A 94 20.48 -0.68 13.07
CA HIS A 94 19.77 0.59 12.86
C HIS A 94 19.16 1.17 14.14
N SER A 95 19.22 0.45 15.28
CA SER A 95 18.83 0.93 16.62
C SER A 95 17.52 1.74 16.64
N VAL A 96 16.53 1.35 15.85
CA VAL A 96 15.27 2.10 15.70
C VAL A 96 14.44 2.05 16.99
N TYR A 97 14.66 1.00 17.79
CA TYR A 97 14.12 0.88 19.14
C TYR A 97 15.16 1.33 20.16
N GLU A 98 14.79 2.30 20.97
CA GLU A 98 15.51 2.66 22.18
C GLU A 98 15.54 1.47 23.14
N LYS A 99 16.73 1.06 23.60
CA LYS A 99 16.87 0.01 24.61
C LYS A 99 16.28 0.51 25.93
N VAL A 100 15.27 -0.19 26.44
CA VAL A 100 14.65 0.09 27.75
C VAL A 100 15.54 -0.51 28.82
N TYR A 101 16.14 0.33 29.66
CA TYR A 101 17.12 -0.10 30.67
C TYR A 101 16.53 -0.23 32.09
N THR A 102 15.28 0.20 32.33
CA THR A 102 14.67 0.22 33.68
C THR A 102 13.17 -0.08 33.71
N ASN A 103 12.68 -0.73 34.78
CA ASN A 103 11.29 -1.15 34.97
C ASN A 103 10.28 0.01 35.12
N GLU A 104 10.73 1.23 35.44
CA GLU A 104 9.86 2.42 35.53
C GLU A 104 9.41 2.95 34.16
N GLN A 105 10.03 2.47 33.07
CA GLN A 105 9.74 2.90 31.69
C GLN A 105 8.65 2.07 31.00
N ASP A 106 7.98 1.15 31.69
CA ASP A 106 6.85 0.39 31.11
C ASP A 106 5.73 1.30 30.59
N VAL A 107 5.48 2.43 31.26
CA VAL A 107 4.53 3.45 30.82
C VAL A 107 4.93 4.09 29.48
N VAL A 108 6.23 4.20 29.21
CA VAL A 108 6.77 4.75 27.96
C VAL A 108 6.52 3.78 26.80
N LEU A 109 6.59 2.46 27.05
CA LEU A 109 6.25 1.46 26.04
C LEU A 109 4.77 1.57 25.64
N PHE A 110 3.85 1.70 26.61
CA PHE A 110 2.42 1.89 26.35
C PHE A 110 2.12 3.14 25.49
N TRP A 111 2.79 4.27 25.76
CA TRP A 111 2.66 5.48 24.94
C TRP A 111 3.24 5.31 23.54
N LYS A 112 4.39 4.64 23.39
CA LYS A 112 4.99 4.36 22.07
C LYS A 112 4.12 3.42 21.23
N THR A 113 3.42 2.48 21.85
CA THR A 113 2.48 1.58 21.17
C THR A 113 1.06 2.14 21.03
N HIS A 114 0.78 3.33 21.57
CA HIS A 114 -0.56 3.93 21.56
C HIS A 114 -1.12 4.12 20.13
N MET A 115 -0.23 4.26 19.14
CA MET A 115 -0.57 4.42 17.72
C MET A 115 -0.45 3.12 16.90
N LEU A 116 -0.24 1.96 17.54
CA LEU A 116 -0.23 0.68 16.82
C LEU A 116 -1.66 0.23 16.56
N TYR A 117 -2.08 0.30 15.30
CA TYR A 117 -3.39 -0.16 14.87
C TYR A 117 -3.28 -1.52 14.18
N TYR A 118 -4.11 -2.48 14.61
CA TYR A 118 -4.30 -3.72 13.86
C TYR A 118 -5.09 -3.43 12.59
N VAL A 119 -4.45 -3.61 11.43
CA VAL A 119 -5.11 -3.52 10.13
C VAL A 119 -5.49 -4.93 9.69
N LYS A 120 -6.78 -5.23 9.69
CA LYS A 120 -7.28 -6.49 9.14
C LYS A 120 -7.19 -6.43 7.61
N THR A 121 -6.52 -7.40 7.00
CA THR A 121 -6.56 -7.60 5.56
C THR A 121 -7.78 -8.45 5.18
N ASP A 122 -8.35 -8.18 4.02
CA ASP A 122 -9.42 -9.00 3.43
C ASP A 122 -8.94 -9.61 2.11
N ARG A 123 -9.60 -10.70 1.68
CA ARG A 123 -9.29 -11.34 0.40
C ARG A 123 -9.89 -10.53 -0.73
N ILE A 124 -9.05 -10.11 -1.65
CA ILE A 124 -9.46 -9.46 -2.89
C ILE A 124 -9.68 -10.54 -3.94
N PHE A 125 -10.84 -10.49 -4.60
CA PHE A 125 -11.16 -11.36 -5.73
C PHE A 125 -11.13 -10.52 -7.00
N THR A 126 -10.47 -11.05 -8.02
CA THR A 126 -10.36 -10.44 -9.35
C THR A 126 -10.79 -11.47 -10.38
N SER A 127 -11.41 -11.00 -11.45
CA SER A 127 -11.79 -11.86 -12.56
C SER A 127 -10.55 -12.52 -13.17
N LEU A 128 -10.68 -13.78 -13.54
CA LEU A 128 -9.55 -14.60 -14.00
C LEU A 128 -10.00 -15.56 -15.09
N GLN A 129 -9.21 -15.65 -16.15
CA GLN A 129 -9.33 -16.71 -17.15
C GLN A 129 -8.38 -17.86 -16.78
N VAL A 130 -8.90 -19.08 -16.73
CA VAL A 130 -8.16 -20.29 -16.41
C VAL A 130 -8.47 -21.34 -17.46
N GLU A 131 -7.46 -22.06 -17.93
CA GLU A 131 -7.64 -23.21 -18.82
C GLU A 131 -7.56 -24.50 -18.00
N VAL A 132 -8.58 -25.34 -18.09
CA VAL A 132 -8.63 -26.66 -17.43
C VAL A 132 -8.91 -27.70 -18.51
N ASP A 133 -8.00 -28.65 -18.68
CA ASP A 133 -8.10 -29.73 -19.67
C ASP A 133 -8.39 -29.25 -21.11
N GLY A 134 -7.80 -28.12 -21.50
CA GLY A 134 -7.99 -27.52 -22.84
C GLY A 134 -9.26 -26.69 -22.99
N VAL A 135 -10.06 -26.55 -21.93
CA VAL A 135 -11.28 -25.75 -21.92
C VAL A 135 -11.03 -24.42 -21.17
N PRO A 136 -11.26 -23.26 -21.82
CA PRO A 136 -11.14 -21.97 -21.15
C PRO A 136 -12.37 -21.71 -20.26
N PHE A 137 -12.11 -21.42 -18.98
CA PHE A 137 -13.09 -20.94 -18.02
C PHE A 137 -12.81 -19.47 -17.69
N PHE A 138 -13.86 -18.66 -17.65
CA PHE A 138 -13.78 -17.29 -17.19
C PHE A 138 -14.53 -17.14 -15.85
N PHE A 139 -13.79 -16.79 -14.80
CA PHE A 139 -14.35 -16.47 -13.49
C PHE A 139 -14.60 -14.96 -13.42
N ASP A 140 -15.88 -14.56 -13.41
CA ASP A 140 -16.30 -13.17 -13.27
C ASP A 140 -16.47 -12.81 -11.78
N ALA A 141 -15.66 -11.87 -11.29
CA ALA A 141 -15.76 -11.31 -9.94
C ALA A 141 -16.41 -9.92 -9.91
N GLY A 142 -16.87 -9.40 -11.05
CA GLY A 142 -17.36 -8.03 -11.21
C GLY A 142 -18.56 -7.70 -10.32
N ASN A 143 -19.48 -8.65 -10.14
CA ASN A 143 -20.67 -8.51 -9.29
C ASN A 143 -20.49 -9.12 -7.88
N MET A 144 -19.26 -9.42 -7.47
CA MET A 144 -19.00 -10.06 -6.18
C MET A 144 -19.25 -9.08 -5.01
N GLU A 145 -20.02 -9.53 -4.03
CA GLU A 145 -20.18 -8.83 -2.74
C GLU A 145 -19.22 -9.40 -1.69
N LEU A 146 -18.42 -8.54 -1.07
CA LEU A 146 -17.59 -8.92 0.07
C LEU A 146 -18.41 -9.03 1.35
N LYS A 147 -17.93 -9.85 2.29
CA LYS A 147 -18.57 -10.07 3.59
C LYS A 147 -18.70 -8.77 4.37
N ARG A 148 -19.80 -8.63 5.10
CA ARG A 148 -19.94 -7.55 6.09
C ARG A 148 -19.19 -7.91 7.38
N ALA A 149 -18.93 -6.90 8.21
CA ALA A 149 -18.24 -7.12 9.49
C ALA A 149 -18.99 -8.17 10.34
N ASN A 150 -18.24 -9.12 10.89
CA ASN A 150 -18.73 -10.23 11.72
C ASN A 150 -19.69 -11.20 11.02
N GLU A 151 -19.64 -11.31 9.68
CA GLU A 151 -20.42 -12.28 8.91
C GLU A 151 -19.61 -13.55 8.56
N LYS A 152 -20.19 -14.73 8.79
CA LYS A 152 -19.65 -16.01 8.32
C LYS A 152 -20.33 -16.40 7.00
N ARG A 153 -19.71 -16.04 5.87
CA ARG A 153 -20.11 -16.42 4.50
C ARG A 153 -19.09 -17.37 3.85
N GLU A 154 -19.51 -18.18 2.90
CA GLU A 154 -18.62 -18.99 2.07
C GLU A 154 -18.59 -18.44 0.64
N VAL A 155 -17.51 -18.72 -0.10
CA VAL A 155 -17.40 -18.35 -1.51
C VAL A 155 -18.09 -19.44 -2.32
N ILE A 156 -19.07 -19.05 -3.14
CA ILE A 156 -19.85 -19.97 -3.98
C ILE A 156 -19.65 -19.55 -5.43
N TYR A 157 -19.29 -20.50 -6.28
CA TYR A 157 -19.21 -20.32 -7.72
C TYR A 157 -20.49 -20.83 -8.37
N ALA A 158 -21.13 -20.00 -9.18
CA ALA A 158 -22.32 -20.36 -9.93
C ALA A 158 -22.01 -20.33 -11.43
N PHE A 159 -22.42 -21.38 -12.14
CA PHE A 159 -22.34 -21.42 -13.59
C PHE A 159 -23.30 -20.39 -14.18
N ARG A 160 -22.79 -19.51 -15.05
CA ARG A 160 -23.57 -18.42 -15.67
C ARG A 160 -24.09 -18.81 -17.05
N GLU A 161 -23.19 -18.98 -18.01
CA GLU A 161 -23.51 -19.29 -19.40
C GLU A 161 -22.31 -19.93 -20.12
N VAL A 162 -22.56 -20.52 -21.29
CA VAL A 162 -21.54 -20.90 -22.27
C VAL A 162 -21.59 -19.88 -23.40
N ASP A 163 -20.43 -19.34 -23.78
CA ASP A 163 -20.29 -18.50 -24.98
C ASP A 163 -20.42 -19.31 -26.29
#